data_AF-A0A7C1TNQ5-F1
#
_entry.id   AF-A0A7C1TNQ5-F1
#
_cell.length_a   1.000
_cell.length_b   1.000
_cell.length_c   1.000
_cell.angle_alpha   90.00
_cell.angle_beta   90.00
_cell.angle_gamma   90.00
#
_symmetry.space_group_name_H-M   'P 1'
#
loop_
_entity.id
_entity.type
_entity.pdbx_description
1 polymer ?
#
loop_
_entity_poly.entity_id
_entity_poly.type
_entity_poly.pdbx_seq_one_letter_code
_entity_poly.pdbx_strand_id
1 'polypeptide(L)'
;MYDYRERERRFLDAWKRGVLLAGRDCFRVKSLTVEAATHKRQLEPDWDYIEETITARSRGEAAFLAAMCSFYNAEWGQSLLVRAGYPNLCDLASKLDEPHAGIVAELFLNYPGW
;
A
#
# COMPACT_ATOMS: atom_id res chain seq x y z
N MET A 1 -7.96 22.24 -14.45
CA MET A 1 -6.61 22.05 -13.88
C MET A 1 -6.79 21.20 -12.64
N TYR A 2 -6.55 19.88 -12.73
CA TYR A 2 -6.64 19.00 -11.56
C TYR A 2 -5.57 19.47 -10.58
N ASP A 3 -5.95 19.85 -9.36
CA ASP A 3 -4.99 20.36 -8.37
C ASP A 3 -4.07 19.22 -7.94
N TYR A 4 -2.84 19.22 -8.47
CA TYR A 4 -1.81 18.24 -8.16
C TYR A 4 -1.58 18.12 -6.64
N ARG A 5 -1.68 19.24 -5.90
CA ARG A 5 -1.47 19.24 -4.44
C ARG A 5 -2.61 18.54 -3.71
N GLU A 6 -3.85 18.75 -4.15
CA GLU A 6 -5.01 18.04 -3.58
C GLU A 6 -4.92 16.53 -3.85
N ARG A 7 -4.47 16.14 -5.05
CA ARG A 7 -4.28 14.73 -5.39
C ARG A 7 -3.18 14.09 -4.53
N GLU A 8 -2.05 14.77 -4.36
CA GLU A 8 -0.96 14.28 -3.49
C GLU A 8 -1.39 14.18 -2.03
N ARG A 9 -2.18 15.14 -1.53
CA ARG A 9 -2.77 15.09 -0.18
C ARG A 9 -3.68 13.87 -0.02
N ARG A 10 -4.61 13.65 -0.96
CA ARG A 10 -5.51 12.48 -0.94
C ARG A 10 -4.76 11.16 -1.00
N PHE A 11 -3.71 11.08 -1.81
CA PHE A 11 -2.84 9.92 -1.86
C PHE A 11 -2.16 9.68 -0.50
N LEU A 12 -1.59 10.71 0.11
CA LEU A 12 -0.95 10.58 1.43
C LEU A 12 -1.95 10.17 2.53
N ASP A 13 -3.15 10.75 2.53
CA ASP A 13 -4.20 10.41 3.49
C ASP A 13 -4.67 8.94 3.33
N ALA A 14 -4.77 8.44 2.10
CA ALA A 14 -5.02 7.02 1.82
C ALA A 14 -3.83 6.13 2.19
N TRP A 15 -2.61 6.56 1.89
CA TRP A 15 -1.38 5.83 2.20
C TRP A 15 -1.21 5.63 3.71
N LYS A 16 -1.42 6.68 4.52
CA LYS A 16 -1.40 6.59 5.98
C LYS A 16 -2.39 5.56 6.53
N ARG A 17 -3.64 5.59 6.06
CA ARG A 17 -4.64 4.58 6.44
C ARG A 17 -4.21 3.19 6.03
N GLY A 18 -3.63 3.04 4.84
CA GLY A 18 -3.11 1.76 4.36
C GLY A 18 -1.95 1.24 5.21
N VAL A 19 -1.01 2.10 5.61
CA VAL A 19 0.10 1.76 6.52
C VAL A 19 -0.42 1.27 7.87
N LEU A 20 -1.41 1.97 8.45
CA LEU A 20 -2.01 1.56 9.71
C LEU A 20 -2.72 0.21 9.59
N LEU A 21 -3.48 0.01 8.51
CA LEU A 21 -4.26 -1.21 8.30
C LEU A 21 -3.38 -2.43 7.95
N ALA A 22 -2.34 -2.24 7.15
CA ALA A 22 -1.36 -3.29 6.83
C ALA A 22 -0.46 -3.64 8.03
N GLY A 23 -0.40 -2.78 9.03
CA GLY A 23 0.48 -2.89 10.18
C GLY A 23 1.75 -2.08 10.01
N ARG A 24 2.00 -1.21 10.99
CA ARG A 24 3.11 -0.24 11.00
C ARG A 24 4.48 -0.88 10.77
N ASP A 25 4.70 -2.09 11.26
CA ASP A 25 6.00 -2.77 11.17
C ASP A 25 6.41 -3.12 9.73
N CYS A 26 5.45 -3.14 8.79
CA CYS A 26 5.75 -3.28 7.37
C CYS A 26 6.38 -2.03 6.74
N PHE A 27 6.49 -0.92 7.49
CA PHE A 27 6.91 0.36 6.93
C PHE A 27 7.98 1.03 7.80
N ARG A 28 8.99 1.57 7.14
CA ARG A 28 10.02 2.44 7.73
C ARG A 28 9.44 3.83 7.94
N VAL A 29 8.84 4.05 9.11
CA VAL A 29 8.26 5.34 9.51
C VAL A 29 9.37 6.32 9.92
N LYS A 30 9.63 7.33 9.08
CA LYS A 30 10.63 8.40 9.28
C LYS A 30 10.06 9.66 9.93
N SER A 31 8.77 9.66 10.27
CA SER A 31 8.06 10.69 11.02
C SER A 31 7.83 10.27 12.48
N LEU A 32 7.35 11.17 13.33
CA LEU A 32 7.01 10.85 14.73
C LEU A 32 5.94 9.76 14.85
N THR A 33 4.91 9.84 14.01
CA THR A 33 3.85 8.83 13.86
C THR A 33 3.47 8.72 12.38
N VAL A 34 2.63 7.74 12.03
CA VAL A 34 2.10 7.60 10.66
C VAL A 34 1.26 8.83 10.28
N GLU A 35 0.43 9.29 11.20
CA GLU A 35 -0.47 10.43 11.04
C GLU A 35 0.31 11.73 10.87
N ALA A 36 1.45 11.88 11.57
CA ALA A 36 2.31 13.05 11.51
C ALA A 36 3.14 13.15 10.21
N ALA A 37 3.14 12.12 9.37
CA ALA A 37 3.85 12.17 8.10
C ALA A 37 3.28 13.27 7.19
N THR A 38 4.13 14.13 6.65
CA THR A 38 3.76 15.18 5.70
C THR A 38 4.08 14.79 4.25
N HIS A 39 4.78 13.66 4.06
CA HIS A 39 5.15 13.17 2.74
C HIS A 39 5.20 11.63 2.67
N LYS A 40 4.78 11.04 1.55
CA LYS A 40 4.71 9.58 1.33
C LYS A 40 6.05 8.85 1.56
N ARG A 41 7.17 9.49 1.25
CA ARG A 41 8.55 8.98 1.48
C ARG A 41 8.96 8.90 2.96
N GLN A 42 8.13 9.42 3.88
CA GLN A 42 8.32 9.18 5.31
C GLN A 42 7.70 7.85 5.74
N LEU A 43 6.99 7.16 4.86
CA LEU A 43 6.25 5.93 5.11
C LEU A 43 6.59 4.89 4.03
N GLU A 44 7.87 4.62 3.85
CA GLU A 44 8.36 3.68 2.85
C GLU A 44 8.13 2.24 3.32
N PRO A 45 7.72 1.30 2.45
CA PRO A 45 7.67 -0.12 2.80
C PRO A 45 9.06 -0.62 3.23
N ASP A 46 9.10 -1.48 4.24
CA ASP A 46 10.31 -2.18 4.65
C ASP A 46 10.48 -3.45 3.82
N TRP A 47 11.37 -3.40 2.84
CA TRP A 47 11.61 -4.49 1.89
C TRP A 47 11.92 -5.81 2.61
N ASP A 48 12.89 -5.80 3.50
CA ASP A 48 13.42 -7.01 4.13
C ASP A 48 12.34 -7.69 4.99
N TYR A 49 11.63 -6.89 5.79
CA TYR A 49 10.56 -7.37 6.65
C TYR A 49 9.37 -7.92 5.84
N ILE A 50 8.96 -7.23 4.77
CA ILE A 50 7.83 -7.66 3.96
C ILE A 50 8.18 -8.96 3.21
N GLU A 51 9.37 -9.04 2.61
CA GLU A 51 9.84 -10.23 1.91
C GLU A 51 9.80 -11.49 2.77
N GLU A 52 10.21 -11.36 4.04
CA GLU A 52 10.23 -12.43 5.04
C GLU A 52 8.82 -12.81 5.54
N THR A 53 7.93 -11.83 5.71
CA THR A 53 6.65 -12.05 6.41
C THR A 53 5.44 -12.22 5.51
N ILE A 54 5.51 -11.84 4.22
CA ILE A 54 4.35 -11.78 3.33
C ILE A 54 3.62 -13.13 3.19
N THR A 55 4.36 -14.24 3.18
CA THR A 55 3.79 -15.60 3.04
C THR A 55 3.21 -16.15 4.34
N ALA A 56 3.55 -15.56 5.49
CA ALA A 56 3.03 -15.93 6.80
C ALA A 56 1.73 -15.20 7.15
N ARG A 57 1.39 -14.14 6.41
CA ARG A 57 0.17 -13.36 6.59
C ARG A 57 -1.06 -14.09 6.07
N SER A 58 -2.24 -13.65 6.52
CA SER A 58 -3.47 -14.14 5.91
C SER A 58 -3.55 -13.75 4.43
N ARG A 59 -4.35 -14.52 3.70
CA ARG A 59 -4.56 -14.35 2.26
C ARG A 59 -4.98 -12.92 1.86
N GLY A 60 -5.83 -12.26 2.65
CA GLY A 60 -6.28 -10.90 2.38
C GLY A 60 -5.22 -9.84 2.72
N GLU A 61 -4.56 -9.97 3.87
CA GLU A 61 -3.50 -9.04 4.30
C GLU A 61 -2.31 -9.06 3.34
N ALA A 62 -1.91 -10.25 2.87
CA ALA A 62 -0.84 -10.38 1.88
C ALA A 62 -1.22 -9.71 0.55
N ALA A 63 -2.45 -9.89 0.08
CA ALA A 63 -2.94 -9.26 -1.14
C ALA A 63 -2.94 -7.72 -1.00
N PHE A 64 -3.43 -7.21 0.13
CA PHE A 64 -3.47 -5.78 0.41
C PHE A 64 -2.08 -5.16 0.50
N LEU A 65 -1.18 -5.78 1.27
CA LEU A 65 0.19 -5.29 1.42
C LEU A 65 0.95 -5.31 0.09
N ALA A 66 0.78 -6.36 -0.72
CA ALA A 66 1.38 -6.42 -2.05
C ALA A 66 0.83 -5.33 -3.00
N ALA A 67 -0.48 -5.04 -2.92
CA ALA A 67 -1.09 -3.93 -3.66
C ALA A 67 -0.53 -2.57 -3.22
N MET A 68 -0.39 -2.32 -1.91
CA MET A 68 0.29 -1.13 -1.38
C MET A 68 1.71 -1.01 -1.94
N CYS A 69 2.49 -2.09 -1.90
CA CYS A 69 3.86 -2.13 -2.43
C CYS A 69 3.93 -1.83 -3.93
N SER A 70 2.89 -2.16 -4.70
CA SER A 70 2.81 -1.86 -6.13
C SER A 70 2.77 -0.37 -6.45
N PHE A 71 2.18 0.45 -5.55
CA PHE A 71 2.21 1.91 -5.70
C PHE A 71 3.58 2.52 -5.36
N TYR A 72 4.36 1.85 -4.50
CA TYR A 72 5.73 2.22 -4.18
C TYR A 72 6.70 1.82 -5.31
N ASN A 73 6.65 0.56 -5.73
CA ASN A 73 7.45 -0.02 -6.79
C ASN A 73 6.63 -1.10 -7.50
N ALA A 74 6.26 -0.84 -8.75
CA ALA A 74 5.34 -1.69 -9.51
C ALA A 74 5.89 -3.11 -9.75
N GLU A 75 7.18 -3.25 -10.05
CA GLU A 75 7.79 -4.57 -10.31
C GLU A 75 7.84 -5.42 -9.04
N TRP A 76 8.24 -4.81 -7.93
CA TRP A 76 8.31 -5.47 -6.64
C TRP A 76 6.92 -5.85 -6.12
N GLY A 77 5.97 -4.93 -6.16
CA GLY A 77 4.58 -5.20 -5.76
C GLY A 77 3.93 -6.30 -6.60
N GLN A 78 4.19 -6.34 -7.91
CA GLN A 78 3.73 -7.42 -8.77
C GLN A 78 4.34 -8.78 -8.39
N SER A 79 5.63 -8.82 -8.07
CA SER A 79 6.28 -10.03 -7.58
C SER A 79 5.63 -10.55 -6.29
N LEU A 80 5.33 -9.65 -5.34
CA LEU A 80 4.61 -9.99 -4.11
C LEU A 80 3.20 -10.50 -4.38
N LEU A 81 2.46 -9.88 -5.30
CA LEU A 81 1.11 -10.30 -5.69
C LEU A 81 1.12 -11.72 -6.26
N VAL A 82 2.07 -12.03 -7.15
CA VAL A 82 2.24 -13.38 -7.70
C VAL A 82 2.52 -14.39 -6.60
N ARG A 83 3.44 -14.08 -5.67
CA ARG A 83 3.77 -14.96 -4.52
C ARG A 83 2.60 -15.17 -3.56
N ALA A 84 1.78 -14.14 -3.36
CA ALA A 84 0.56 -14.22 -2.56
C ALA A 84 -0.58 -14.99 -3.27
N GLY A 85 -0.41 -15.32 -4.56
CA GLY A 85 -1.39 -16.05 -5.38
C GLY A 85 -2.47 -15.17 -6.00
N TYR A 86 -2.20 -13.87 -6.20
CA TYR A 86 -3.11 -12.88 -6.78
C TYR A 86 -2.47 -12.10 -7.94
N PRO A 87 -2.06 -12.78 -9.02
CA PRO A 87 -1.24 -12.19 -10.07
C PRO A 87 -1.91 -11.08 -10.89
N ASN A 88 -3.23 -10.88 -10.78
CA ASN A 88 -3.97 -9.88 -11.53
C ASN A 88 -5.04 -9.14 -10.70
N LEU A 89 -5.60 -8.09 -11.31
CA LEU A 89 -6.58 -7.21 -10.67
C LEU A 89 -7.86 -7.93 -10.23
N CYS A 90 -8.36 -8.90 -11.01
CA CYS A 90 -9.57 -9.65 -10.65
C CYS A 90 -9.32 -10.54 -9.43
N ASP A 91 -8.16 -11.20 -9.38
CA ASP A 91 -7.77 -12.03 -8.24
C ASP A 91 -7.65 -11.18 -6.98
N LEU A 92 -7.01 -10.01 -7.08
CA LEU A 92 -6.90 -9.04 -5.98
C LEU A 92 -8.27 -8.57 -5.52
N ALA A 93 -9.11 -8.10 -6.44
CA ALA A 93 -10.46 -7.59 -6.15
C ALA A 93 -11.35 -8.65 -5.46
N SER A 94 -11.16 -9.94 -5.76
CA SER A 94 -11.91 -11.03 -5.14
C SER A 94 -11.52 -11.34 -3.69
N LYS A 95 -10.46 -10.70 -3.17
CA LYS A 95 -9.85 -11.03 -1.87
C LYS A 95 -9.78 -9.86 -0.89
N LEU A 96 -9.80 -8.64 -1.39
CA LEU A 96 -9.88 -7.47 -0.54
C LEU A 96 -11.31 -7.36 0.01
N ASP A 97 -11.43 -7.19 1.32
CA ASP A 97 -12.67 -6.72 1.93
C ASP A 97 -12.88 -5.22 1.65
N GLU A 98 -14.01 -4.68 2.08
CA GLU A 98 -14.39 -3.30 1.80
C GLU A 98 -13.36 -2.26 2.31
N PRO A 99 -12.85 -2.31 3.56
CA PRO A 99 -11.80 -1.40 4.01
C PRO A 99 -10.53 -1.43 3.15
N HIS A 100 -10.04 -2.62 2.81
CA HIS A 100 -8.83 -2.77 2.01
C HIS A 100 -9.03 -2.30 0.56
N ALA A 101 -10.15 -2.69 -0.06
CA ALA A 101 -10.49 -2.30 -1.43
C ALA A 101 -10.68 -0.78 -1.55
N GLY A 102 -11.33 -0.14 -0.57
CA GLY A 102 -11.52 1.30 -0.54
C GLY A 102 -10.20 2.06 -0.54
N ILE A 103 -9.23 1.64 0.28
CA ILE A 103 -7.90 2.26 0.31
C ILE A 103 -7.18 2.08 -1.03
N VAL A 104 -7.16 0.87 -1.60
CA VAL A 104 -6.51 0.61 -2.90
C VAL A 104 -7.14 1.45 -4.01
N ALA A 105 -8.47 1.58 -4.03
CA ALA A 105 -9.17 2.43 -4.99
C ALA A 105 -8.80 3.90 -4.83
N GLU A 106 -8.73 4.41 -3.60
CA GLU A 106 -8.31 5.80 -3.34
C GLU A 106 -6.86 6.05 -3.75
N LEU A 107 -5.95 5.11 -3.52
CA LEU A 107 -4.57 5.18 -3.99
C LEU A 107 -4.51 5.23 -5.51
N PHE A 108 -5.27 4.36 -6.19
CA PHE A 108 -5.35 4.33 -7.66
C PHE A 108 -5.86 5.66 -8.23
N LEU A 109 -6.96 6.19 -7.70
CA LEU A 109 -7.57 7.44 -8.16
C LEU A 109 -6.68 8.66 -7.94
N ASN A 110 -5.79 8.61 -6.93
CA ASN A 110 -4.97 9.74 -6.53
C ASN A 110 -3.49 9.55 -6.79
N TYR A 111 -3.06 8.51 -7.51
CA TYR A 111 -1.64 8.18 -7.66
C TYR A 111 -0.85 9.34 -8.30
N PRO A 112 0.06 10.01 -7.56
CA PRO A 112 0.85 11.10 -8.11
C PRO A 112 2.20 10.62 -8.69
N GLY A 113 2.46 9.31 -8.68
CA GLY A 113 3.81 8.74 -8.75
C GLY A 113 4.46 8.67 -7.37
N TRP A 114 5.51 7.86 -7.24
CA TRP A 114 6.26 7.67 -5.99
C TRP A 114 7.57 8.48 -5.93
#